data_AF-A0A347VWU0-F1
#
_entry.id   AF-A0A347VWU0-F1
#
_cell.length_a   1.000
_cell.length_b   1.000
_cell.length_c   1.000
_cell.angle_alpha   90.00
_cell.angle_beta   90.00
_cell.angle_gamma   90.00
#
_symmetry.space_group_name_H-M   'P 1'
#
loop_
_entity.id
_entity.type
_entity.pdbx_description
1 polymer ?
#
loop_
_entity_poly.entity_id
_entity_poly.type
_entity_poly.pdbx_seq_one_letter_code
_entity_poly.pdbx_strand_id
1 'polypeptide(L)'
;MAREQRVENNLERNLQEVKDKLASDQNMLFNAFALESFYKKYKIWIFVAVAVIIGVIAYFSISAFVASHHKEKMVEIMNEINAKDVEESRKEQLLGELQKQDSILYDFYMFENLQKLSPLEIKDSKNLEILKSLMQSKDPLIADFASYQYGVFTESLDILESHSFATSPLLKDRARFFAAYLHLQKGEIALAHALLNSITKRDDNEQIYELATLLKHYGLDSIESNLQNSIKDSKNSTQDSKDSKELQNSEENIESSFNIYNLDSKEIIESSYFLKSKIDSKNPRFSKQILKQNIESNLG
;
A
#
# COMPACT_ATOMS: atom_id res chain seq x y z
N MET A 1 49.01 -69.88 39.15
CA MET A 1 48.61 -69.21 37.90
C MET A 1 47.48 -68.19 38.09
N ALA A 2 46.29 -68.53 38.64
CA ALA A 2 45.18 -67.56 38.75
C ALA A 2 45.36 -66.38 39.74
N ARG A 3 46.24 -66.50 40.75
CA ARG A 3 46.54 -65.39 41.68
C ARG A 3 47.58 -64.41 41.14
N GLU A 4 48.53 -64.88 40.33
CA GLU A 4 49.55 -64.01 39.71
C GLU A 4 48.98 -63.18 38.56
N GLN A 5 48.14 -63.77 37.69
CA GLN A 5 47.40 -63.03 36.67
C GLN A 5 46.43 -61.97 37.23
N ARG A 6 45.93 -62.13 38.45
CA ARG A 6 45.08 -61.13 39.12
C ARG A 6 45.88 -59.96 39.68
N VAL A 7 47.08 -60.21 40.20
CA VAL A 7 47.96 -59.14 40.69
C VAL A 7 48.53 -58.34 39.52
N GLU A 8 48.90 -59.02 38.43
CA GLU A 8 49.40 -58.40 37.21
C GLU A 8 48.32 -57.53 36.53
N ASN A 9 47.09 -58.04 36.36
CA ASN A 9 45.97 -57.25 35.83
C ASN A 9 45.58 -56.04 36.71
N ASN A 10 45.64 -56.18 38.04
CA ASN A 10 45.34 -55.06 38.93
C ASN A 10 46.46 -54.02 38.94
N LEU A 11 47.72 -54.46 38.80
CA LEU A 11 48.87 -53.56 38.70
C LEU A 11 48.86 -52.80 37.37
N GLU A 12 48.58 -53.48 36.26
CA GLU A 12 48.43 -52.86 34.94
C GLU A 12 47.27 -51.85 34.91
N ARG A 13 46.10 -52.19 35.48
CA ARG A 13 44.97 -51.25 35.57
C ARG A 13 45.27 -50.04 36.45
N ASN A 14 45.94 -50.23 37.58
CA ASN A 14 46.34 -49.12 38.45
C ASN A 14 47.39 -48.24 37.78
N LEU A 15 48.34 -48.84 37.03
CA LEU A 15 49.31 -48.09 36.23
C LEU A 15 48.65 -47.32 35.09
N GLN A 16 47.65 -47.92 34.43
CA GLN A 16 46.87 -47.28 33.38
C GLN A 16 46.07 -46.09 33.93
N GLU A 17 45.39 -46.27 35.08
CA GLU A 17 44.62 -45.20 35.72
C GLU A 17 45.52 -44.05 36.20
N VAL A 18 46.69 -44.37 36.76
CA VAL A 18 47.68 -43.35 37.14
C VAL A 18 48.21 -42.63 35.89
N LYS A 19 48.47 -43.34 34.80
CA LYS A 19 48.92 -42.75 33.53
C LYS A 19 47.85 -41.86 32.90
N ASP A 20 46.58 -42.26 32.95
CA ASP A 20 45.45 -41.49 32.42
C ASP A 20 45.18 -40.24 33.27
N LYS A 21 45.29 -40.33 34.61
CA LYS A 21 45.23 -39.16 35.50
C LYS A 21 46.39 -38.20 35.25
N LEU A 22 47.61 -38.71 35.09
CA LEU A 22 48.78 -37.90 34.76
C LEU A 22 48.64 -37.22 33.39
N ALA A 23 48.10 -37.92 32.39
CA ALA A 23 47.84 -37.35 31.07
C ALA A 23 46.74 -36.28 31.12
N SER A 24 45.68 -36.51 31.90
CA SER A 24 44.63 -35.52 32.14
C SER A 24 45.17 -34.27 32.82
N ASP A 25 45.95 -34.41 33.90
CA ASP A 25 46.54 -33.29 34.62
C ASP A 25 47.54 -32.51 33.75
N GLN A 26 48.34 -33.21 32.94
CA GLN A 26 49.25 -32.59 31.99
C GLN A 26 48.50 -31.81 30.90
N ASN A 27 47.37 -32.34 30.40
CA ASN A 27 46.52 -31.64 29.44
C ASN A 27 45.83 -30.43 30.06
N MET A 28 45.41 -30.50 31.33
CA MET A 28 44.84 -29.36 32.04
C MET A 28 45.88 -28.25 32.26
N LEU A 29 47.11 -28.62 32.62
CA LEU A 29 48.21 -27.66 32.76
C LEU A 29 48.63 -27.06 31.42
N PHE A 30 48.72 -27.88 30.36
CA PHE A 30 49.04 -27.39 29.01
C PHE A 30 47.97 -26.43 28.50
N ASN A 31 46.69 -26.74 28.70
CA ASN A 31 45.58 -25.86 28.34
C ASN A 31 45.60 -24.57 29.19
N ALA A 32 45.91 -24.65 30.49
CA ALA A 32 46.07 -23.48 31.35
C ALA A 32 47.22 -22.57 30.89
N PHE A 33 48.38 -23.13 30.56
CA PHE A 33 49.53 -22.39 30.01
C PHE A 33 49.25 -21.83 28.60
N ALA A 34 48.49 -22.56 27.77
CA ALA A 34 48.05 -22.10 26.46
C ALA A 34 47.07 -20.92 26.58
N LEU A 35 46.12 -20.98 27.52
CA LEU A 35 45.23 -19.88 27.88
C LEU A 35 46.00 -18.68 28.42
N GLU A 36 47.02 -18.90 29.25
CA GLU A 36 47.87 -17.82 29.77
C GLU A 36 48.66 -17.14 28.65
N SER A 37 49.28 -17.92 27.74
CA SER A 37 49.97 -17.36 26.56
C SER A 37 49.02 -16.64 25.61
N PHE A 38 47.83 -17.19 25.38
CA PHE A 38 46.80 -16.57 24.55
C PHE A 38 46.31 -15.27 25.17
N TYR A 39 46.04 -15.26 26.48
CA TYR A 39 45.66 -14.07 27.21
C TYR A 39 46.77 -13.02 27.18
N LYS A 40 48.03 -13.37 27.43
CA LYS A 40 49.16 -12.42 27.37
C LYS A 40 49.34 -11.81 25.97
N LYS A 41 49.17 -12.60 24.92
CA LYS A 41 49.33 -12.15 23.52
C LYS A 41 48.16 -11.31 23.02
N TYR A 42 46.93 -11.64 23.42
CA TYR A 42 45.70 -11.03 22.91
C TYR A 42 44.95 -10.20 23.95
N LYS A 43 45.56 -9.88 25.11
CA LYS A 43 44.93 -9.11 26.21
C LYS A 43 44.22 -7.87 25.69
N ILE A 44 44.90 -7.08 24.85
CA ILE A 44 44.34 -5.86 24.26
C ILE A 44 43.15 -6.19 23.35
N TRP A 45 43.26 -7.19 22.48
CA TRP A 45 42.18 -7.62 21.58
C TRP A 45 40.96 -8.16 22.33
N ILE A 46 41.16 -8.86 23.45
CA ILE A 46 40.07 -9.32 24.32
C ILE A 46 39.35 -8.12 24.95
N PHE A 47 40.07 -7.12 25.46
CA PHE A 47 39.44 -5.90 25.99
C PHE A 47 38.67 -5.12 24.91
N VAL A 48 39.21 -5.04 23.69
CA VAL A 48 38.50 -4.44 22.55
C VAL A 48 37.23 -5.21 22.21
N ALA A 49 37.30 -6.54 22.12
CA ALA A 49 36.13 -7.38 21.85
C ALA A 49 35.05 -7.23 22.92
N VAL A 50 35.44 -7.22 24.21
CA VAL A 50 34.51 -7.00 25.32
C VAL A 50 33.89 -5.59 25.26
N ALA A 51 34.68 -4.56 24.97
CA ALA A 51 34.18 -3.19 24.82
C ALA A 51 33.19 -3.06 23.65
N VAL A 52 33.45 -3.74 22.52
CA VAL A 52 32.53 -3.80 21.38
C VAL A 52 31.24 -4.50 21.76
N ILE A 53 31.31 -5.65 22.44
CA ILE A 53 30.12 -6.39 22.89
C ILE A 53 29.27 -5.52 23.83
N ILE A 54 29.90 -4.84 24.80
CA ILE A 54 29.20 -3.91 25.71
C ILE A 54 28.58 -2.76 24.91
N GLY A 55 29.29 -2.18 23.94
CA GLY A 55 28.79 -1.12 23.09
C GLY A 55 27.57 -1.54 22.25
N VAL A 56 27.60 -2.75 21.69
CA VAL A 56 26.48 -3.32 20.93
C VAL A 56 25.28 -3.56 21.85
N ILE A 57 25.48 -4.16 23.02
CA ILE A 57 24.40 -4.38 23.99
C ILE A 57 23.79 -3.05 24.43
N ALA A 58 24.61 -2.06 24.79
CA ALA A 58 24.16 -0.72 25.17
C ALA A 58 23.36 -0.06 24.04
N TYR A 59 23.85 -0.13 22.79
CA TYR A 59 23.14 0.39 21.63
C TYR A 59 21.75 -0.25 21.46
N PHE A 60 21.66 -1.58 21.49
CA PHE A 60 20.38 -2.28 21.38
C PHE A 60 19.43 -1.96 22.53
N SER A 61 19.91 -1.93 23.78
CA SER A 61 19.08 -1.60 24.95
C SER A 61 18.56 -0.15 24.91
N ILE A 62 19.40 0.81 24.55
CA ILE A 62 18.98 2.22 24.42
C ILE A 62 18.00 2.36 23.26
N SER A 63 18.29 1.77 22.10
CA SER A 63 17.41 1.86 20.93
C SER A 63 16.02 1.25 21.21
N ALA A 64 15.95 0.12 21.90
CA ALA A 64 14.69 -0.50 22.30
C ALA A 64 13.90 0.37 23.29
N PHE A 65 14.58 0.94 24.30
CA PHE A 65 13.95 1.81 25.29
C PHE A 65 13.37 3.08 24.65
N VAL A 66 14.16 3.74 23.79
CA VAL A 66 13.74 4.94 23.05
C VAL A 66 12.58 4.61 22.11
N ALA A 67 12.64 3.49 21.39
CA ALA A 67 11.56 3.07 20.50
C ALA A 67 10.24 2.81 21.26
N SER A 68 10.29 2.20 22.45
CA SER A 68 9.09 1.97 23.27
C SER A 68 8.49 3.28 23.79
N HIS A 69 9.32 4.18 24.33
CA HIS A 69 8.84 5.48 24.81
C HIS A 69 8.27 6.35 23.69
N HIS A 70 8.88 6.30 22.50
CA HIS A 70 8.37 7.00 21.34
C HIS A 70 6.98 6.48 20.95
N LYS A 71 6.80 5.15 20.89
CA LYS A 71 5.49 4.54 20.59
C LYS A 71 4.43 4.89 21.62
N GLU A 72 4.74 4.79 22.91
CA GLU A 72 3.81 5.16 23.99
C GLU A 72 3.36 6.61 23.87
N LYS A 73 4.31 7.53 23.65
CA LYS A 73 4.00 8.94 23.44
C LYS A 73 3.13 9.18 22.20
N MET A 74 3.40 8.49 21.09
CA MET A 74 2.58 8.62 19.88
C MET A 74 1.15 8.10 20.08
N VAL A 75 0.98 7.01 20.85
CA VAL A 75 -0.34 6.49 21.23
C VAL A 75 -1.08 7.48 22.12
N GLU A 76 -0.40 8.08 23.10
CA GLU A 76 -0.98 9.11 23.97
C GLU A 76 -1.46 10.33 23.16
N ILE A 77 -0.60 10.87 22.28
CA ILE A 77 -0.94 11.97 21.39
C ILE A 77 -2.17 11.62 20.53
N MET A 78 -2.21 10.42 19.94
CA MET A 78 -3.35 10.00 19.11
C MET A 78 -4.64 9.82 19.93
N ASN A 79 -4.55 9.33 21.16
CA ASN A 79 -5.72 9.23 22.03
C ASN A 79 -6.25 10.63 22.40
N GLU A 80 -5.37 11.59 22.66
CA GLU A 80 -5.76 12.96 22.99
C GLU A 80 -6.36 13.69 21.77
N ILE A 81 -5.78 13.53 20.58
CA ILE A 81 -6.32 14.10 19.32
C ILE A 81 -7.74 13.59 19.04
N ASN A 82 -8.03 12.33 19.40
CA ASN A 82 -9.33 11.70 19.16
C ASN A 82 -10.30 11.81 20.34
N ALA A 83 -9.89 12.46 21.44
CA ALA A 83 -10.78 12.73 22.56
C ALA A 83 -11.90 13.68 22.12
N LYS A 84 -13.13 13.44 22.62
CA LYS A 84 -14.31 14.23 22.23
C LYS A 84 -14.24 15.69 22.69
N ASP A 85 -13.56 15.92 23.80
CA ASP A 85 -13.54 17.20 24.50
C ASP A 85 -12.20 17.96 24.35
N VAL A 86 -11.41 17.61 23.32
CA VAL A 86 -10.14 18.31 23.05
C VAL A 86 -10.41 19.67 22.41
N GLU A 87 -9.85 20.72 23.01
CA GLU A 87 -9.89 22.09 22.46
C GLU A 87 -9.16 22.14 21.10
N GLU A 88 -9.70 22.89 20.13
CA GLU A 88 -9.14 22.94 18.77
C GLU A 88 -7.68 23.44 18.77
N SER A 89 -7.39 24.45 19.60
CA SER A 89 -6.02 24.97 19.74
C SER A 89 -5.03 23.93 20.29
N ARG A 90 -5.49 23.05 21.19
CA ARG A 90 -4.69 21.94 21.72
C ARG A 90 -4.50 20.86 20.67
N LYS A 91 -5.55 20.55 19.92
CA LYS A 91 -5.51 19.59 18.81
C LYS A 91 -4.51 20.02 17.73
N GLU A 92 -4.51 21.29 17.33
CA GLU A 92 -3.53 21.82 16.37
C GLU A 92 -2.08 21.69 16.87
N GLN A 93 -1.84 21.95 18.16
CA GLN A 93 -0.53 21.75 18.77
C GLN A 93 -0.09 20.28 18.72
N LEU A 94 -0.98 19.35 19.11
CA LEU A 94 -0.73 17.91 19.09
C LEU A 94 -0.45 17.41 17.67
N LEU A 95 -1.16 17.92 16.67
CA LEU A 95 -0.92 17.60 15.27
C LEU A 95 0.45 18.12 14.78
N GLY A 96 0.84 19.32 15.20
CA GLY A 96 2.18 19.85 14.93
C GLY A 96 3.29 19.05 15.63
N GLU A 97 3.03 18.52 16.83
CA GLU A 97 3.94 17.61 17.52
C GLU A 97 4.05 16.26 16.79
N LEU A 98 2.92 15.70 16.36
CA LEU A 98 2.84 14.45 15.63
C LEU A 98 3.60 14.53 14.31
N GLN A 99 3.38 15.59 13.51
CA GLN A 99 4.07 15.79 12.24
C GLN A 99 5.60 15.83 12.38
N LYS A 100 6.11 16.46 13.45
CA LYS A 100 7.55 16.58 13.72
C LYS A 100 8.17 15.27 14.20
N GLN A 101 7.44 14.51 15.01
CA GLN A 101 7.95 13.31 15.69
C GLN A 101 7.74 12.03 14.86
N ASP A 102 6.56 11.89 14.24
CA ASP A 102 6.20 10.77 13.37
C ASP A 102 5.36 11.28 12.18
N SER A 103 6.06 11.68 11.12
CA SER A 103 5.42 12.20 9.91
C SER A 103 4.54 11.16 9.22
N ILE A 104 4.85 9.86 9.32
CA ILE A 104 4.04 8.81 8.68
C ILE A 104 2.71 8.67 9.40
N LEU A 105 2.72 8.65 10.74
CA LEU A 105 1.50 8.58 11.53
C LEU A 105 0.63 9.83 11.37
N TYR A 106 1.26 11.01 11.25
CA TYR A 106 0.57 12.25 10.89
C TYR A 106 -0.11 12.15 9.52
N ASP A 107 0.62 11.70 8.49
CA ASP A 107 0.08 11.56 7.14
C ASP A 107 -1.09 10.56 7.11
N PHE A 108 -0.97 9.45 7.86
CA PHE A 108 -2.04 8.48 8.02
C PHE A 108 -3.28 9.10 8.66
N TYR A 109 -3.12 9.84 9.76
CA TYR A 109 -4.23 10.55 10.41
C TYR A 109 -4.90 11.54 9.46
N MET A 110 -4.12 12.36 8.74
CA MET A 110 -4.68 13.31 7.78
C MET A 110 -5.45 12.61 6.67
N PHE A 111 -4.88 11.55 6.11
CA PHE A 111 -5.53 10.76 5.07
C PHE A 111 -6.83 10.12 5.58
N GLU A 112 -6.82 9.52 6.78
CA GLU A 112 -8.00 8.90 7.39
C GLU A 112 -9.14 9.91 7.61
N ASN A 113 -8.82 11.14 8.03
CA ASN A 113 -9.83 12.19 8.18
C ASN A 113 -10.42 12.64 6.84
N LEU A 114 -9.61 12.73 5.78
CA LEU A 114 -10.13 12.99 4.43
C LEU A 114 -11.11 11.91 3.97
N GLN A 115 -10.91 10.64 4.34
CA GLN A 115 -11.83 9.55 3.97
C GLN A 115 -13.19 9.60 4.68
N LYS A 116 -13.33 10.44 5.72
CA LYS A 116 -14.61 10.64 6.44
C LYS A 116 -15.48 11.71 5.77
N LEU A 117 -14.90 12.48 4.86
CA LEU A 117 -15.57 13.58 4.17
C LEU A 117 -16.37 13.07 2.97
N SER A 118 -17.41 13.80 2.61
CA SER A 118 -18.13 13.59 1.36
C SER A 118 -17.30 14.05 0.15
N PRO A 119 -17.61 13.57 -1.07
CA PRO A 119 -16.93 14.02 -2.30
C PRO A 119 -16.94 15.54 -2.52
N LEU A 120 -17.98 16.23 -2.06
CA LEU A 120 -18.10 17.69 -2.19
C LEU A 120 -17.13 18.40 -1.25
N GLU A 121 -17.04 17.95 0.01
CA GLU A 121 -16.12 18.51 1.01
C GLU A 121 -14.66 18.26 0.62
N ILE A 122 -14.34 17.13 -0.01
CA ILE A 122 -12.96 16.87 -0.48
C ILE A 122 -12.54 17.87 -1.56
N LYS A 123 -13.48 18.35 -2.39
CA LYS A 123 -13.20 19.37 -3.41
C LYS A 123 -12.94 20.76 -2.84
N ASP A 124 -13.15 20.98 -1.54
CA ASP A 124 -12.79 22.24 -0.89
C ASP A 124 -11.28 22.49 -1.00
N SER A 125 -10.89 23.74 -1.25
CA SER A 125 -9.50 24.13 -1.50
C SER A 125 -8.54 23.68 -0.38
N LYS A 126 -8.96 23.82 0.87
CA LYS A 126 -8.19 23.37 2.05
C LYS A 126 -7.94 21.86 2.02
N ASN A 127 -8.94 21.05 1.68
CA ASN A 127 -8.83 19.59 1.69
C ASN A 127 -8.02 19.09 0.49
N LEU A 128 -8.16 19.75 -0.67
CA LEU A 128 -7.28 19.51 -1.83
C LEU A 128 -5.82 19.84 -1.54
N GLU A 129 -5.52 20.88 -0.76
CA GLU A 129 -4.16 21.20 -0.35
C GLU A 129 -3.56 20.12 0.56
N ILE A 130 -4.35 19.59 1.50
CA ILE A 130 -3.93 18.44 2.33
C ILE A 130 -3.67 17.23 1.44
N LEU A 131 -4.57 16.92 0.52
CA LEU A 131 -4.40 15.78 -0.38
C LEU A 131 -3.16 15.94 -1.27
N LYS A 132 -2.89 17.15 -1.74
CA LYS A 132 -1.69 17.50 -2.50
C LYS A 132 -0.41 17.32 -1.69
N SER A 133 -0.40 17.70 -0.41
CA SER A 133 0.77 17.50 0.45
C SER A 133 1.01 16.01 0.72
N LEU A 134 -0.04 15.22 0.90
CA LEU A 134 0.03 13.78 1.12
C LEU A 134 0.58 13.00 -0.09
N MET A 135 0.54 13.55 -1.31
CA MET A 135 1.24 12.99 -2.47
C MET A 135 2.75 12.85 -2.25
N GLN A 136 3.32 13.61 -1.30
CA GLN A 136 4.73 13.58 -0.93
C GLN A 136 4.98 12.81 0.37
N SER A 137 3.99 12.04 0.85
CA SER A 137 4.13 11.23 2.06
C SER A 137 5.32 10.28 1.95
N LYS A 138 5.96 10.03 3.10
CA LYS A 138 7.01 9.00 3.20
C LYS A 138 6.44 7.59 3.11
N ASP A 139 5.13 7.41 3.33
CA ASP A 139 4.43 6.15 3.11
C ASP A 139 4.00 6.04 1.64
N PRO A 140 4.52 5.06 0.88
CA PRO A 140 4.22 4.94 -0.54
C PRO A 140 2.74 4.65 -0.84
N LEU A 141 2.03 3.97 0.06
CA LEU A 141 0.60 3.70 -0.14
C LEU A 141 -0.20 4.98 0.02
N ILE A 142 0.04 5.75 1.08
CA ILE A 142 -0.63 7.04 1.29
C ILE A 142 -0.35 7.99 0.12
N ALA A 143 0.90 8.09 -0.32
CA ALA A 143 1.27 8.92 -1.46
C ALA A 143 0.53 8.52 -2.74
N ASP A 144 0.43 7.22 -3.02
CA ASP A 144 -0.24 6.68 -4.20
C ASP A 144 -1.75 6.93 -4.18
N PHE A 145 -2.42 6.64 -3.05
CA PHE A 145 -3.84 6.92 -2.86
C PHE A 145 -4.14 8.42 -2.92
N ALA A 146 -3.31 9.26 -2.30
CA ALA A 146 -3.47 10.70 -2.31
C ALA A 146 -3.30 11.27 -3.72
N SER A 147 -2.30 10.80 -4.47
CA SER A 147 -2.10 11.20 -5.87
C SER A 147 -3.29 10.81 -6.75
N TYR A 148 -3.81 9.60 -6.59
CA TYR A 148 -4.99 9.14 -7.32
C TYR A 148 -6.22 10.00 -6.98
N GLN A 149 -6.53 10.18 -5.70
CA GLN A 149 -7.69 10.98 -5.28
C GLN A 149 -7.55 12.44 -5.74
N TYR A 150 -6.35 13.02 -5.63
CA TYR A 150 -6.09 14.37 -6.10
C TYR A 150 -6.34 14.49 -7.61
N GLY A 151 -5.81 13.55 -8.40
CA GLY A 151 -6.05 13.49 -9.84
C GLY A 151 -7.54 13.40 -10.20
N VAL A 152 -8.31 12.57 -9.47
CA VAL A 152 -9.75 12.42 -9.69
C VAL A 152 -10.50 13.71 -9.33
N PHE A 153 -10.25 14.30 -8.16
CA PHE A 153 -11.01 15.46 -7.71
C PHE A 153 -10.64 16.76 -8.44
N THR A 154 -9.42 16.85 -8.97
CA THR A 154 -8.95 17.98 -9.78
C THR A 154 -9.09 17.74 -11.29
N GLU A 155 -9.56 16.56 -11.70
CA GLU A 155 -9.70 16.16 -13.11
C GLU A 155 -8.38 16.30 -13.90
N SER A 156 -7.25 16.08 -13.21
CA SER A 156 -5.91 16.24 -13.78
C SER A 156 -5.50 14.99 -14.57
N LEU A 157 -5.65 15.06 -15.89
CA LEU A 157 -5.24 14.01 -16.81
C LEU A 157 -3.76 13.63 -16.64
N ASP A 158 -2.87 14.63 -16.50
CA ASP A 158 -1.43 14.39 -16.34
C ASP A 158 -1.14 13.48 -15.14
N ILE A 159 -1.84 13.67 -14.02
CA ILE A 159 -1.66 12.87 -12.81
C ILE A 159 -2.27 11.47 -12.98
N LEU A 160 -3.44 11.37 -13.60
CA LEU A 160 -4.15 10.09 -13.79
C LEU A 160 -3.46 9.19 -14.82
N GLU A 161 -2.92 9.76 -15.90
CA GLU A 161 -2.23 9.01 -16.96
C GLU A 161 -0.81 8.62 -16.59
N SER A 162 -0.11 9.47 -15.83
CA SER A 162 1.24 9.16 -15.32
C SER A 162 1.24 8.16 -14.16
N HIS A 163 0.05 7.79 -13.66
CA HIS A 163 -0.11 6.81 -12.59
C HIS A 163 0.46 5.45 -13.02
N SER A 164 1.65 5.15 -12.51
CA SER A 164 2.56 4.12 -13.03
C SER A 164 2.49 2.83 -12.21
N PHE A 165 2.85 1.71 -12.85
CA PHE A 165 3.00 0.39 -12.22
C PHE A 165 4.01 0.35 -11.05
N ALA A 166 4.89 1.35 -10.95
CA ALA A 166 6.03 1.29 -10.02
C ALA A 166 5.64 1.48 -8.54
N THR A 167 4.54 2.17 -8.23
CA THR A 167 4.14 2.49 -6.85
C THR A 167 3.05 1.56 -6.32
N SER A 168 2.04 1.24 -7.13
CA SER A 168 1.03 0.21 -6.81
C SER A 168 0.23 -0.21 -8.05
N PRO A 169 0.13 -1.51 -8.37
CA PRO A 169 -0.76 -1.99 -9.44
C PRO A 169 -2.25 -1.71 -9.18
N LEU A 170 -2.62 -1.44 -7.92
CA LEU A 170 -4.00 -1.47 -7.44
C LEU A 170 -4.88 -0.37 -8.05
N LEU A 171 -4.33 0.84 -8.21
CA LEU A 171 -5.08 2.02 -8.66
C LEU A 171 -4.88 2.35 -10.13
N LYS A 172 -3.87 1.76 -10.77
CA LYS A 172 -3.52 2.03 -12.16
C LYS A 172 -4.69 1.94 -13.13
N ASP A 173 -5.44 0.84 -13.10
CA ASP A 173 -6.55 0.67 -14.04
C ASP A 173 -7.75 1.54 -13.68
N ARG A 174 -7.90 1.92 -12.40
CA ARG A 174 -8.88 2.93 -11.97
C ARG A 174 -8.51 4.30 -12.51
N ALA A 175 -7.24 4.70 -12.40
CA ALA A 175 -6.74 5.97 -12.91
C ALA A 175 -6.92 6.06 -14.43
N ARG A 176 -6.59 4.99 -15.17
CA ARG A 176 -6.85 4.89 -16.62
C ARG A 176 -8.31 4.97 -16.98
N PHE A 177 -9.17 4.29 -16.22
CA PHE A 177 -10.62 4.36 -16.44
C PHE A 177 -11.13 5.79 -16.28
N PHE A 178 -10.73 6.48 -15.21
CA PHE A 178 -11.09 7.89 -15.00
C PHE A 178 -10.50 8.82 -16.06
N ALA A 179 -9.24 8.64 -16.45
CA ALA A 179 -8.63 9.41 -17.53
C ALA A 179 -9.39 9.22 -18.85
N ALA A 180 -9.76 7.98 -19.18
CA ALA A 180 -10.57 7.69 -20.37
C ALA A 180 -11.94 8.37 -20.32
N TYR A 181 -12.61 8.35 -19.17
CA TYR A 181 -13.87 9.06 -18.97
C TYR A 181 -13.72 10.57 -19.21
N LEU A 182 -12.65 11.20 -18.69
CA LEU A 182 -12.38 12.62 -18.93
C LEU A 182 -12.08 12.92 -20.40
N HIS A 183 -11.35 12.05 -21.11
CA HIS A 183 -11.16 12.17 -22.56
C HIS A 183 -12.50 12.07 -23.33
N LEU A 184 -13.41 11.16 -22.93
CA LEU A 184 -14.74 11.09 -23.54
C LEU A 184 -15.53 12.38 -23.34
N GLN A 185 -15.49 12.97 -22.15
CA GLN A 185 -16.13 14.27 -21.88
C GLN A 185 -15.56 15.40 -22.76
N LYS A 186 -14.27 15.33 -23.09
CA LYS A 186 -13.59 16.27 -24.01
C LYS A 186 -13.80 15.95 -25.49
N GLY A 187 -14.48 14.85 -25.83
CA GLY A 187 -14.68 14.39 -27.21
C GLY A 187 -13.46 13.69 -27.83
N GLU A 188 -12.43 13.37 -27.05
CA GLU A 188 -11.20 12.73 -27.48
C GLU A 188 -11.35 11.20 -27.51
N ILE A 189 -12.32 10.72 -28.30
CA ILE A 189 -12.81 9.34 -28.28
C ILE A 189 -11.69 8.31 -28.54
N ALA A 190 -10.78 8.61 -29.48
CA ALA A 190 -9.67 7.71 -29.80
C ALA A 190 -8.72 7.48 -28.61
N LEU A 191 -8.39 8.54 -27.86
CA LEU A 191 -7.53 8.44 -26.67
C LEU A 191 -8.23 7.69 -25.54
N ALA A 192 -9.52 8.00 -25.32
CA ALA A 192 -10.33 7.29 -24.35
C ALA A 192 -10.37 5.77 -24.63
N HIS A 193 -10.65 5.39 -25.88
CA HIS A 193 -10.71 3.97 -26.27
C HIS A 193 -9.35 3.29 -26.14
N ALA A 194 -8.25 3.97 -26.47
CA ALA A 194 -6.90 3.44 -26.26
C ALA A 194 -6.64 3.13 -24.77
N LEU A 195 -6.99 4.05 -23.87
CA LEU A 195 -6.86 3.85 -22.42
C LEU A 195 -7.74 2.70 -21.93
N LEU A 196 -9.02 2.64 -22.33
CA LEU A 196 -9.94 1.56 -21.95
C LEU A 196 -9.48 0.19 -22.48
N ASN A 197 -8.88 0.13 -23.67
CA ASN A 197 -8.33 -1.09 -24.24
C ASN A 197 -7.07 -1.56 -23.53
N SER A 198 -6.35 -0.66 -22.86
CA SER A 198 -5.18 -1.02 -22.05
C SER A 198 -5.51 -1.66 -20.70
N ILE A 199 -6.80 -1.64 -20.29
CA ILE A 199 -7.30 -2.29 -19.07
C ILE A 199 -7.59 -3.75 -19.39
N THR A 200 -6.77 -4.65 -18.85
CA THR A 200 -6.89 -6.10 -19.04
C THR A 200 -7.59 -6.74 -17.84
N LYS A 201 -8.42 -7.76 -18.07
CA LYS A 201 -9.08 -8.50 -16.99
C LYS A 201 -8.06 -9.18 -16.07
N ARG A 202 -8.18 -8.96 -14.77
CA ARG A 202 -7.44 -9.59 -13.68
C ARG A 202 -8.36 -9.77 -12.46
N ASP A 203 -7.97 -10.62 -11.53
CA ASP A 203 -8.77 -10.91 -10.33
C ASP A 203 -8.94 -9.68 -9.41
N ASP A 204 -7.97 -8.76 -9.43
CA ASP A 204 -7.94 -7.56 -8.58
C ASP A 204 -8.65 -6.34 -9.19
N ASN A 205 -9.10 -6.43 -10.44
CA ASN A 205 -9.70 -5.31 -11.18
C ASN A 205 -11.00 -5.65 -11.94
N GLU A 206 -11.61 -6.82 -11.69
CA GLU A 206 -12.76 -7.33 -12.46
C GLU A 206 -13.89 -6.30 -12.64
N GLN A 207 -14.25 -5.59 -11.56
CA GLN A 207 -15.28 -4.54 -11.59
C GLN A 207 -14.92 -3.38 -12.52
N ILE A 208 -13.65 -2.95 -12.50
CA ILE A 208 -13.17 -1.85 -13.35
C ILE A 208 -13.09 -2.31 -14.81
N TYR A 209 -12.70 -3.56 -15.04
CA TYR A 209 -12.68 -4.13 -16.38
C TYR A 209 -14.09 -4.22 -16.98
N GLU A 210 -15.10 -4.61 -16.20
CA GLU A 210 -16.50 -4.62 -16.62
C GLU A 210 -16.99 -3.21 -16.98
N LEU A 211 -16.75 -2.22 -16.10
CA LEU A 211 -17.09 -0.82 -16.36
C LEU A 211 -16.37 -0.29 -17.61
N ALA A 212 -15.09 -0.61 -17.78
CA ALA A 212 -14.33 -0.21 -18.96
C ALA A 212 -14.91 -0.83 -20.24
N THR A 213 -15.37 -2.08 -20.19
CA THR A 213 -16.01 -2.76 -21.32
C THR A 213 -17.32 -2.08 -21.71
N LEU A 214 -18.14 -1.70 -20.72
CA LEU A 214 -19.36 -0.92 -20.98
C LEU A 214 -19.04 0.43 -21.61
N LEU A 215 -18.04 1.14 -21.07
CA LEU A 215 -17.68 2.48 -21.52
C LEU A 215 -17.06 2.50 -22.93
N LYS A 216 -16.47 1.39 -23.40
CA LYS A 216 -16.00 1.26 -24.80
C LYS A 216 -17.11 1.37 -25.83
N HIS A 217 -18.34 1.03 -25.46
CA HIS A 217 -19.48 1.16 -26.36
C HIS A 217 -20.00 2.60 -26.45
N TYR A 218 -19.55 3.49 -25.58
CA TYR A 218 -19.91 4.90 -25.60
C TYR A 218 -19.17 5.64 -26.72
N GLY A 219 -19.90 6.46 -27.47
CA GLY A 219 -19.35 7.24 -28.59
C GLY A 219 -19.10 6.45 -29.88
N LEU A 220 -19.51 5.18 -29.97
CA LEU A 220 -19.41 4.41 -31.21
C LEU A 220 -20.34 4.92 -32.31
N ASP A 221 -21.50 5.50 -31.97
CA ASP A 221 -22.43 6.07 -32.96
C ASP A 221 -21.80 7.26 -33.73
N SER A 222 -20.89 8.02 -33.12
CA SER A 222 -20.17 9.11 -33.78
C SER A 222 -19.00 8.62 -34.64
N ILE A 223 -18.45 7.44 -34.34
CA ILE A 223 -17.42 6.79 -35.14
C ILE A 223 -18.03 6.06 -36.34
N GLU A 224 -19.14 5.35 -36.15
CA GLU A 224 -19.89 4.66 -37.21
C GLU A 224 -20.42 5.67 -38.25
N SER A 225 -20.95 6.82 -37.80
CA SER A 225 -21.39 7.89 -38.70
C SER A 225 -20.23 8.58 -39.44
N ASN A 226 -19.07 8.78 -38.80
CA ASN A 226 -17.88 9.31 -39.48
C ASN A 226 -17.25 8.30 -40.45
N LEU A 227 -17.26 7.00 -40.13
CA LEU A 227 -16.84 5.96 -41.07
C LEU A 227 -17.80 5.92 -42.27
N GLN A 228 -19.11 5.97 -42.05
CA GLN A 228 -20.08 5.99 -43.14
C GLN A 228 -19.96 7.26 -44.00
N ASN A 229 -19.63 8.41 -43.42
CA ASN A 229 -19.38 9.64 -44.17
C ASN A 229 -18.06 9.56 -44.96
N SER A 230 -16.96 9.06 -44.39
CA SER A 230 -15.71 8.87 -45.13
C SER A 230 -15.80 7.82 -46.24
N ILE A 231 -16.62 6.78 -46.05
CA ILE A 231 -16.91 5.76 -47.06
C ILE A 231 -17.83 6.33 -48.15
N LYS A 232 -18.77 7.23 -47.83
CA LYS A 232 -19.57 7.97 -48.82
C LYS A 232 -18.74 8.97 -49.61
N ASP A 233 -17.80 9.67 -48.97
CA ASP A 233 -16.89 10.61 -49.63
C ASP A 233 -15.88 9.88 -50.52
N SER A 234 -15.42 8.69 -50.10
CA SER A 234 -14.58 7.81 -50.93
C SER A 234 -15.35 7.27 -52.14
N LYS A 235 -16.64 6.92 -51.99
CA LYS A 235 -17.49 6.45 -53.10
C LYS A 235 -17.94 7.57 -54.06
N ASN A 236 -18.07 8.80 -53.58
CA ASN A 236 -18.37 9.97 -54.44
C ASN A 236 -17.18 10.45 -55.28
N SER A 237 -15.95 9.96 -55.02
CA SER A 237 -14.79 10.19 -55.90
C SER A 237 -14.73 9.24 -57.11
N THR A 238 -15.71 8.32 -57.26
CA THR A 238 -15.83 7.46 -58.43
C THR A 238 -17.29 7.33 -58.84
N GLN A 239 -17.90 8.44 -59.26
CA GLN A 239 -19.13 8.36 -60.04
C GLN A 239 -19.24 9.53 -61.02
N ASP A 240 -18.47 9.45 -62.10
CA ASP A 240 -18.90 10.04 -63.37
C ASP A 240 -19.52 8.91 -64.22
N SER A 241 -20.83 8.72 -64.07
CA SER A 241 -21.77 8.68 -65.20
C SER A 241 -23.15 8.16 -64.80
N LYS A 242 -24.14 9.02 -65.12
CA LYS A 242 -25.50 8.76 -65.61
C LYS A 242 -26.61 8.26 -64.68
N ASP A 243 -27.60 9.16 -64.57
CA ASP A 243 -29.06 8.97 -64.62
C ASP A 243 -29.69 7.83 -63.79
N SER A 244 -30.49 8.18 -62.78
CA SER A 244 -31.95 8.42 -62.95
C SER A 244 -32.65 8.55 -61.58
N LYS A 245 -33.90 9.02 -61.66
CA LYS A 245 -34.76 9.59 -60.61
C LYS A 245 -35.27 8.59 -59.54
N GLU A 246 -35.85 9.19 -58.50
CA GLU A 246 -36.98 8.70 -57.69
C GLU A 246 -36.67 7.73 -56.53
N LEU A 247 -36.79 8.21 -55.28
CA LEU A 247 -37.95 7.90 -54.41
C LEU A 247 -37.82 8.54 -53.02
N GLN A 248 -38.96 9.08 -52.58
CA GLN A 248 -39.26 9.59 -51.25
C GLN A 248 -39.49 8.44 -50.25
N ASN A 249 -39.43 8.81 -48.96
CA ASN A 249 -40.11 8.22 -47.80
C ASN A 249 -39.66 6.85 -47.28
N SER A 250 -39.09 6.88 -46.07
CA SER A 250 -39.47 6.03 -44.94
C SER A 250 -38.92 6.68 -43.66
N GLU A 251 -39.77 7.35 -42.89
CA GLU A 251 -40.26 6.87 -41.58
C GLU A 251 -39.20 7.08 -40.48
N GLU A 252 -39.29 8.11 -39.63
CA GLU A 252 -40.32 8.29 -38.58
C GLU A 252 -40.42 7.04 -37.68
N ASN A 253 -39.35 6.66 -36.96
CA ASN A 253 -39.50 5.83 -35.75
C ASN A 253 -38.23 5.63 -34.89
N ILE A 254 -37.61 6.68 -34.30
CA ILE A 254 -36.75 6.48 -33.11
C ILE A 254 -36.85 7.70 -32.19
N GLU A 255 -38.06 7.98 -31.68
CA GLU A 255 -38.27 8.93 -30.58
C GLU A 255 -38.61 8.23 -29.25
N SER A 256 -38.44 6.90 -29.15
CA SER A 256 -38.97 6.13 -28.01
C SER A 256 -37.94 5.40 -27.12
N SER A 257 -36.68 5.81 -27.08
CA SER A 257 -35.70 5.20 -26.13
C SER A 257 -34.65 6.16 -25.56
N PHE A 258 -34.88 7.48 -25.66
CA PHE A 258 -34.02 8.48 -25.01
C PHE A 258 -34.48 8.75 -23.57
N ASN A 259 -34.15 7.83 -22.67
CA ASN A 259 -34.11 8.13 -21.24
C ASN A 259 -33.20 7.14 -20.51
N ILE A 260 -31.88 7.29 -20.70
CA ILE A 260 -30.91 6.79 -19.72
C ILE A 260 -30.11 7.99 -19.24
N TYR A 261 -30.40 8.31 -17.98
CA TYR A 261 -29.95 9.38 -17.14
C TYR A 261 -28.49 9.82 -17.32
N ASN A 262 -28.31 11.15 -17.22
CA ASN A 262 -27.12 11.82 -16.71
C ASN A 262 -26.53 11.00 -15.54
N LEU A 263 -25.45 10.25 -15.77
CA LEU A 263 -24.63 9.71 -14.69
C LEU A 263 -23.87 10.88 -14.08
N ASP A 264 -24.40 11.39 -12.98
CA ASP A 264 -23.73 12.38 -12.14
C ASP A 264 -22.36 11.81 -11.71
N SER A 265 -21.31 12.62 -11.86
CA SER A 265 -19.98 12.37 -11.30
C SER A 265 -20.01 11.85 -9.86
N LYS A 266 -21.04 12.24 -9.11
CA LYS A 266 -21.36 11.77 -7.77
C LYS A 266 -21.60 10.26 -7.67
N GLU A 267 -22.30 9.62 -8.61
CA GLU A 267 -22.56 8.17 -8.58
C GLU A 267 -21.29 7.35 -8.87
N ILE A 268 -20.42 7.84 -9.76
CA ILE A 268 -19.14 7.17 -10.06
C ILE A 268 -18.19 7.31 -8.87
N ILE A 269 -18.13 8.50 -8.25
CA ILE A 269 -17.33 8.72 -7.05
C ILE A 269 -17.89 7.91 -5.87
N GLU A 270 -19.20 7.92 -5.63
CA GLU A 270 -19.84 7.08 -4.60
C GLU A 270 -19.62 5.58 -4.85
N SER A 271 -19.64 5.10 -6.09
CA SER A 271 -19.33 3.70 -6.42
C SER A 271 -17.89 3.31 -6.05
N SER A 272 -16.95 4.27 -6.08
CA SER A 272 -15.57 4.06 -5.65
C SER A 272 -15.42 4.03 -4.12
N TYR A 273 -16.27 4.78 -3.39
CA TYR A 273 -16.34 4.76 -1.92
C TYR A 273 -17.17 3.59 -1.36
N PHE A 274 -18.19 3.12 -2.09
CA PHE A 274 -19.10 2.03 -1.68
C PHE A 274 -18.39 0.68 -1.48
N LEU A 275 -17.20 0.53 -2.06
CA LEU A 275 -16.37 -0.68 -1.95
C LEU A 275 -15.77 -0.91 -0.55
N LYS A 276 -15.83 0.08 0.37
CA LYS A 276 -15.47 -0.12 1.79
C LYS A 276 -16.40 -1.14 2.48
N SER A 277 -17.69 -1.15 2.14
CA SER A 277 -18.71 -1.95 2.84
C SER A 277 -18.61 -3.46 2.60
N LYS A 278 -18.00 -3.89 1.49
CA LYS A 278 -17.93 -5.32 1.12
C LYS A 278 -16.62 -5.99 1.53
N ILE A 279 -15.55 -5.22 1.74
CA ILE A 279 -14.24 -5.72 2.19
C ILE A 279 -14.25 -6.07 3.69
N ASP A 280 -15.01 -5.33 4.50
CA ASP A 280 -15.19 -5.64 5.95
C ASP A 280 -15.95 -6.96 6.20
N SER A 281 -16.69 -7.48 5.22
CA SER A 281 -17.41 -8.76 5.36
C SER A 281 -16.54 -10.00 5.26
N LYS A 282 -15.28 -9.87 4.79
CA LYS A 282 -14.36 -11.02 4.61
C LYS A 282 -13.30 -11.17 5.70
N ASN A 283 -13.24 -10.29 6.71
CA ASN A 283 -12.31 -10.44 7.84
C ASN A 283 -12.99 -10.27 9.22
N PRO A 284 -13.71 -11.30 9.72
CA PRO A 284 -14.45 -11.24 10.98
C PRO A 284 -13.57 -11.25 12.25
N ARG A 285 -12.23 -11.15 12.13
CA ARG A 285 -11.31 -11.13 13.27
C ARG A 285 -11.01 -9.73 13.80
N PHE A 286 -11.05 -8.70 12.95
CA PHE A 286 -10.82 -7.31 13.39
C PHE A 286 -12.07 -6.66 13.99
N SER A 287 -13.26 -6.95 13.47
CA SER A 287 -14.53 -6.43 14.02
C SER A 287 -14.88 -6.98 15.39
N LYS A 288 -14.45 -8.22 15.72
CA LYS A 288 -14.71 -8.83 17.03
C LYS A 288 -13.85 -8.27 18.17
N GLN A 289 -12.66 -7.75 17.90
CA GLN A 289 -11.83 -7.14 18.96
C GLN A 289 -12.35 -5.77 19.39
N ILE A 290 -12.84 -4.96 18.44
CA ILE A 290 -13.40 -3.64 18.74
C ILE A 290 -14.79 -3.74 19.38
N LEU A 291 -15.61 -4.72 18.98
CA LEU A 291 -16.91 -4.97 19.64
C LEU A 291 -16.77 -5.54 21.05
N LYS A 292 -15.71 -6.31 21.36
CA LYS A 292 -15.54 -6.89 22.69
C LYS A 292 -15.05 -5.87 23.73
N GLN A 293 -14.22 -4.91 23.33
CA GLN A 293 -13.79 -3.82 24.24
C GLN A 293 -14.93 -2.83 24.58
N ASN A 294 -15.84 -2.54 23.65
CA ASN A 294 -16.94 -1.60 23.90
C ASN A 294 -18.10 -2.18 24.74
N ILE A 295 -18.22 -3.51 24.84
CA ILE A 295 -19.25 -4.14 25.69
C ILE A 295 -18.73 -4.32 27.12
N GLU A 296 -17.43 -4.51 27.32
CA GLU A 296 -16.83 -4.65 28.66
C GLU A 296 -16.65 -3.29 29.38
N SER A 297 -16.64 -2.16 28.67
CA SER A 297 -16.57 -0.82 29.27
C SER A 297 -17.92 -0.19 29.63
N ASN A 298 -19.04 -0.86 29.31
CA ASN A 298 -20.40 -0.33 29.52
C ASN A 298 -21.21 -1.15 30.56
N LEU A 299 -20.54 -2.03 31.30
CA LEU A 299 -21.11 -2.88 32.35
C LEU A 299 -20.28 -2.91 33.64
N GLY A 300 -19.44 -1.88 33.87
CA GLY A 300 -18.71 -1.64 35.11
C GLY A 300 -18.98 -0.26 35.67
#